data_AF-A0A5F5XI42-F1
#
_entry.id   AF-A0A5F5XI42-F1
#
_cell.length_a   1.000
_cell.length_b   1.000
_cell.length_c   1.000
_cell.angle_alpha   90.00
_cell.angle_beta   90.00
_cell.angle_gamma   90.00
#
_symmetry.space_group_name_H-M   'P 1'
#
loop_
_entity.id
_entity.type
_entity.pdbx_description
1 polymer ?
#
loop_
_entity_poly.entity_id
_entity_poly.type
_entity_poly.pdbx_seq_one_letter_code
_entity_poly.pdbx_strand_id
1 'polypeptide(L)'
;MREVCEKRGKELSGSPCGRRPGLRRQGGNWGGGGVGTHEAGDPFLPHLGGTRMNMTQARVLVAAVVGLVVVLLYASIHKIEEGHLAVYYRGGALLTSPSGPGYHIMLPFITTFRSVQTTLQTDEVKNVPCGTSGGVMIYIDRIEVVNMLAPCAVFDIVRNYTADYDKTLIFNKIHHELNQFCSAHTLQEVYIELFDQIDENLKQALQKDLNIMAPGLTIQAVRVTKPKIPEAIRRNFELMEAEKTKLLIAAQKQKVVEKEAETERKKAVIEAEKIAQVAKIRFQQKVMEKETEKRISEIEDAAFLAREKAKADAEYYAAHKYATSNKGADISGYLVGRNNANGVDLNRNFPDLNTYVYYNEKHGGPNHHLPLPDNWKSQVGDEMFMPKWVNQLLEWLLAISTSIKQARIKHPLNSVLICVERQELYLPLFVFTLSPSKEALPEHMLFDVSGSEVKAVIIPLCSTLPFYKMLT
;
A
#
# COMPACT_ATOMS: atom_id res chain seq x y z
N MET A 1 -8.36 50.19 5.05
CA MET A 1 -8.89 50.94 3.88
C MET A 1 -10.11 50.17 3.39
N ARG A 2 -11.32 50.42 3.92
CA ARG A 2 -12.41 51.22 3.28
C ARG A 2 -12.37 51.15 1.76
N GLU A 3 -13.26 50.36 1.14
CA GLU A 3 -14.64 50.71 0.69
C GLU A 3 -14.70 51.58 -0.58
N VAL A 4 -15.75 51.32 -1.37
CA VAL A 4 -16.33 52.13 -2.47
C VAL A 4 -15.92 51.72 -3.90
N CYS A 5 -16.82 51.02 -4.60
CA CYS A 5 -17.65 51.65 -5.65
C CYS A 5 -18.67 50.65 -6.25
N GLU A 6 -19.82 50.54 -5.60
CA GLU A 6 -21.08 50.22 -6.25
C GLU A 6 -21.79 51.56 -6.56
N LYS A 7 -22.44 51.65 -7.73
CA LYS A 7 -23.38 52.69 -8.21
C LYS A 7 -22.79 54.04 -8.68
N ARG A 8 -22.79 54.22 -10.02
CA ARG A 8 -23.48 55.35 -10.67
C ARG A 8 -24.08 54.91 -12.00
N GLY A 9 -25.40 55.06 -12.12
CA GLY A 9 -26.13 55.05 -13.37
C GLY A 9 -26.68 56.45 -13.67
N LYS A 10 -26.91 56.69 -14.98
CA LYS A 10 -27.55 57.85 -15.65
C LYS A 10 -26.68 59.13 -15.65
N GLU A 11 -26.50 59.87 -16.75
CA GLU A 11 -27.21 59.98 -18.03
C GLU A 11 -26.30 60.81 -18.99
N LEU A 12 -26.26 60.50 -20.29
CA LEU A 12 -26.36 61.45 -21.42
C LEU A 12 -25.85 60.86 -22.76
N SER A 13 -26.80 60.74 -23.71
CA SER A 13 -26.74 60.92 -25.18
C SER A 13 -25.55 60.32 -25.96
N GLY A 14 -25.71 59.43 -26.94
CA GLY A 14 -26.78 59.33 -27.94
C GLY A 14 -26.35 60.01 -29.26
N SER A 15 -26.16 59.20 -30.31
CA SER A 15 -26.15 59.51 -31.77
C SER A 15 -24.76 59.48 -32.50
N PRO A 16 -24.71 59.33 -33.85
CA PRO A 16 -25.05 58.10 -34.59
C PRO A 16 -24.13 57.82 -35.82
N CYS A 17 -24.40 56.66 -36.43
CA CYS A 17 -23.92 56.16 -37.73
C CYS A 17 -23.89 57.20 -38.88
N GLY A 18 -22.76 57.26 -39.59
CA GLY A 18 -22.60 58.01 -40.83
C GLY A 18 -23.18 57.30 -42.05
N ARG A 19 -24.28 57.84 -42.59
CA ARG A 19 -24.72 57.65 -44.00
C ARG A 19 -24.03 58.70 -44.87
N ARG A 20 -23.53 58.30 -46.05
CA ARG A 20 -23.14 59.23 -47.11
C ARG A 20 -24.40 59.68 -47.90
N PRO A 21 -24.52 60.96 -48.29
CA PRO A 21 -25.68 61.45 -49.05
C PRO A 21 -25.50 61.30 -50.57
N GLY A 22 -26.63 61.13 -51.24
CA GLY A 22 -26.75 61.12 -52.69
C GLY A 22 -26.57 62.50 -53.30
N LEU A 23 -25.94 62.53 -54.48
CA LEU A 23 -25.85 63.73 -55.31
C LEU A 23 -27.06 63.82 -56.26
N ARG A 24 -27.70 64.97 -56.15
CA ARG A 24 -28.85 65.48 -56.89
C ARG A 24 -28.42 65.86 -58.31
N ARG A 25 -29.19 65.44 -59.32
CA ARG A 25 -29.15 66.01 -60.69
C ARG A 25 -29.54 67.49 -60.64
N GLN A 26 -28.68 68.37 -61.15
CA GLN A 26 -29.06 69.72 -61.57
C GLN A 26 -29.32 69.71 -63.08
N GLY A 27 -30.50 70.21 -63.46
CA GLY A 27 -30.80 70.58 -64.83
C GLY A 27 -30.15 71.93 -65.15
N GLY A 28 -29.41 71.96 -66.26
CA GLY A 28 -28.89 73.17 -66.88
C GLY A 28 -29.43 73.25 -68.30
N ASN A 29 -30.35 74.19 -68.51
CA ASN A 29 -30.88 74.60 -69.80
C ASN A 29 -29.97 75.70 -70.38
N TRP A 30 -29.39 75.48 -71.56
CA TRP A 30 -28.85 76.54 -72.42
C TRP A 30 -29.21 76.21 -73.86
N GLY A 31 -30.03 77.07 -74.46
CA GLY A 31 -30.35 77.05 -75.88
C GLY A 31 -29.38 77.91 -76.69
N GLY A 32 -29.40 77.71 -78.01
CA GLY A 32 -29.05 78.75 -78.98
C GLY A 32 -28.06 78.35 -80.08
N GLY A 33 -28.60 77.96 -81.23
CA GLY A 33 -28.16 78.46 -82.55
C GLY A 33 -27.08 77.70 -83.32
N GLY A 34 -27.40 77.30 -84.56
CA GLY A 34 -26.39 76.97 -85.57
C GLY A 34 -26.85 75.97 -86.63
N VAL A 35 -27.47 76.48 -87.69
CA VAL A 35 -27.85 75.77 -88.92
C VAL A 35 -26.60 75.31 -89.68
N GLY A 36 -26.62 74.08 -90.22
CA GLY A 36 -25.60 73.55 -91.12
C GLY A 36 -26.01 72.20 -91.70
N THR A 37 -26.69 72.23 -92.85
CA THR A 37 -27.01 71.08 -93.70
C THR A 37 -25.75 70.49 -94.32
N HIS A 38 -25.49 69.18 -94.23
CA HIS A 38 -24.80 68.39 -95.25
C HIS A 38 -25.05 66.88 -95.05
N GLU A 39 -25.73 66.32 -96.06
CA GLU A 39 -25.65 64.99 -96.67
C GLU A 39 -25.09 63.76 -95.92
N ALA A 40 -25.96 62.74 -95.88
CA ALA A 40 -25.74 61.32 -96.20
C ALA A 40 -24.43 60.62 -95.77
N GLY A 41 -24.57 59.65 -94.85
CA GLY A 41 -23.60 58.59 -94.60
C GLY A 41 -24.11 57.63 -93.53
N ASP A 42 -24.44 56.40 -93.93
CA ASP A 42 -25.00 55.33 -93.09
C ASP A 42 -24.11 54.95 -91.88
N PRO A 43 -24.68 54.60 -90.71
CA PRO A 43 -23.90 54.08 -89.59
C PRO A 43 -23.66 52.57 -89.72
N PHE A 44 -22.41 52.19 -89.96
CA PHE A 44 -21.91 50.82 -89.79
C PHE A 44 -21.96 50.41 -88.31
N LEU A 45 -22.92 49.55 -87.97
CA LEU A 45 -22.88 48.67 -86.79
C LEU A 45 -21.82 47.57 -87.02
N PRO A 46 -20.94 47.25 -86.07
CA PRO A 46 -20.13 46.04 -86.17
C PRO A 46 -21.02 44.82 -85.96
N HIS A 47 -21.17 44.02 -87.02
CA HIS A 47 -21.72 42.68 -86.97
C HIS A 47 -20.97 41.82 -85.95
N LEU A 48 -21.65 41.43 -84.87
CA LEU A 48 -21.33 40.19 -84.16
C LEU A 48 -21.61 39.05 -85.14
N GLY A 49 -20.55 38.58 -85.80
CA GLY A 49 -20.57 37.40 -86.65
C GLY A 49 -20.91 36.17 -85.84
N GLY A 50 -22.21 35.85 -85.76
CA GLY A 50 -22.69 34.58 -85.27
C GLY A 50 -22.29 33.48 -86.24
N THR A 51 -21.14 32.85 -86.01
CA THR A 51 -20.84 31.55 -86.62
C THR A 51 -21.92 30.58 -86.19
N ARG A 52 -22.72 30.11 -87.15
CA ARG A 52 -23.76 29.09 -86.96
C ARG A 52 -23.06 27.80 -86.49
N MET A 53 -22.96 27.59 -85.18
CA MET A 53 -22.36 26.39 -84.62
C MET A 53 -23.13 25.16 -85.10
N ASN A 54 -22.44 24.18 -85.65
CA ASN A 54 -23.02 22.89 -85.99
C ASN A 54 -23.57 22.22 -84.71
N MET A 55 -24.74 21.57 -84.78
CA MET A 55 -25.38 20.92 -83.62
C MET A 55 -24.45 19.96 -82.86
N THR A 56 -23.49 19.35 -83.54
CA THR A 56 -22.46 18.50 -82.94
C THR A 56 -21.48 19.29 -82.06
N GLN A 57 -21.03 20.47 -82.49
CA GLN A 57 -20.16 21.34 -81.69
C GLN A 57 -20.90 21.89 -80.46
N ALA A 58 -22.18 22.24 -80.60
CA ALA A 58 -23.00 22.65 -79.46
C ALA A 58 -23.14 21.54 -78.40
N ARG A 59 -23.34 20.29 -78.82
CA ARG A 59 -23.42 19.13 -77.91
C ARG A 59 -22.11 18.86 -77.17
N VAL A 60 -20.97 18.95 -77.84
CA VAL A 60 -19.65 18.78 -77.21
C VAL A 60 -19.37 19.88 -76.20
N LEU A 61 -19.70 21.13 -76.51
CA LEU A 61 -19.49 22.27 -75.63
C LEU A 61 -20.38 22.17 -74.37
N VAL A 62 -21.65 21.77 -74.53
CA VAL A 62 -22.55 21.49 -73.40
C VAL A 62 -22.02 20.32 -72.55
N ALA A 63 -21.57 19.23 -73.17
CA ALA A 63 -21.01 18.10 -72.44
C ALA A 63 -19.74 18.48 -71.65
N ALA A 64 -18.88 19.33 -72.22
CA ALA A 64 -17.69 19.84 -71.54
C ALA A 64 -18.03 20.75 -70.35
N VAL A 65 -19.01 21.65 -70.50
CA VAL A 65 -19.46 22.52 -69.40
C VAL A 65 -20.12 21.70 -68.29
N VAL A 66 -20.98 20.74 -68.63
CA VAL A 66 -21.62 19.84 -67.65
C VAL A 66 -20.55 19.01 -66.93
N GLY A 67 -19.58 18.46 -67.67
CA GLY A 67 -18.45 17.74 -67.09
C GLY A 67 -17.64 18.60 -66.11
N LEU A 68 -17.33 19.84 -66.50
CA LEU A 68 -16.64 20.80 -65.62
C LEU A 68 -17.45 21.11 -64.35
N VAL A 69 -18.75 21.34 -64.47
CA VAL A 69 -19.63 21.60 -63.32
C VAL A 69 -19.66 20.40 -62.37
N VAL A 70 -19.78 19.18 -62.90
CA VAL A 70 -19.76 17.95 -62.07
C VAL A 70 -18.42 17.81 -61.33
N VAL A 71 -17.30 18.07 -62.00
CA VAL A 71 -15.97 18.04 -61.37
C VAL A 71 -15.85 19.11 -60.28
N LEU A 72 -16.34 20.33 -60.51
CA LEU A 72 -16.34 21.40 -59.51
C LEU A 72 -17.24 21.10 -58.31
N LEU A 73 -18.39 20.46 -58.53
CA LEU A 73 -19.29 20.02 -57.47
C LEU A 73 -18.71 18.85 -56.66
N TYR A 74 -17.97 17.95 -57.31
CA TYR A 74 -17.26 16.89 -56.61
C TYR A 74 -16.12 17.45 -55.76
N ALA A 75 -15.36 18.42 -56.31
CA ALA A 75 -14.27 19.08 -55.60
C ALA A 75 -14.73 20.04 -54.49
N SER A 76 -16.00 20.46 -54.49
CA SER A 76 -16.54 21.36 -53.47
C SER A 76 -16.93 20.63 -52.20
N ILE A 77 -17.25 19.34 -52.26
CA ILE A 77 -17.65 18.55 -51.09
C ILE A 77 -16.41 17.93 -50.45
N HIS A 78 -16.27 18.11 -49.15
CA HIS A 78 -15.26 17.41 -48.36
C HIS A 78 -15.86 16.93 -47.04
N LYS A 79 -15.18 15.97 -46.41
CA LYS A 79 -15.58 15.36 -45.15
C LYS A 79 -14.59 15.76 -44.07
N ILE A 80 -15.11 16.13 -42.91
CA ILE A 80 -14.34 16.34 -41.68
C ILE A 80 -14.61 15.18 -40.75
N GLU A 81 -13.53 14.57 -40.26
CA GLU A 81 -13.59 13.43 -39.36
C GLU A 81 -14.01 13.86 -37.95
N GLU A 82 -14.60 12.91 -37.21
CA GLU A 82 -14.93 13.12 -35.80
C GLU A 82 -13.67 13.47 -34.99
N GLY A 83 -13.86 14.29 -33.95
CA GLY A 83 -12.74 14.78 -33.13
C GLY A 83 -11.86 15.84 -33.79
N HIS A 84 -12.21 16.29 -35.00
CA HIS A 84 -11.57 17.40 -35.68
C HIS A 84 -12.56 18.55 -35.91
N LEU A 85 -12.01 19.76 -35.94
CA LEU A 85 -12.69 20.99 -36.25
C LEU A 85 -12.01 21.63 -37.45
N ALA A 86 -12.78 22.02 -38.47
CA ALA A 86 -12.21 22.66 -39.64
C ALA A 86 -12.24 24.18 -39.52
N VAL A 87 -11.12 24.79 -39.88
CA VAL A 87 -11.01 26.24 -40.00
C VAL A 87 -10.79 26.60 -41.46
N TYR A 88 -11.64 27.50 -41.97
CA TYR A 88 -11.64 27.88 -43.38
C TYR A 88 -10.90 29.20 -43.59
N TYR A 89 -10.20 29.27 -44.70
CA TYR A 89 -9.54 30.46 -45.21
C TYR A 89 -10.17 30.82 -46.53
N ARG A 90 -10.60 32.07 -46.69
CA ARG A 90 -11.16 32.61 -47.94
C ARG A 90 -10.22 33.69 -48.46
N GLY A 91 -9.56 33.42 -49.59
CA GLY A 91 -8.55 34.36 -50.14
C GLY A 91 -7.45 34.70 -49.13
N GLY A 92 -7.09 33.75 -48.26
CA GLY A 92 -6.09 33.94 -47.20
C GLY A 92 -6.62 34.48 -45.86
N ALA A 93 -7.87 34.97 -45.79
CA ALA A 93 -8.46 35.45 -44.54
C ALA A 93 -9.19 34.32 -43.79
N LEU A 94 -8.96 34.23 -42.46
CA LEU A 94 -9.61 33.24 -41.59
C LEU A 94 -11.10 33.55 -41.42
N LEU A 95 -11.98 32.56 -41.64
CA LEU A 95 -13.40 32.67 -41.34
C LEU A 95 -13.64 32.59 -39.82
N THR A 96 -14.56 33.40 -39.31
CA THR A 96 -14.82 33.60 -37.87
C THR A 96 -15.37 32.39 -37.14
N SER A 97 -16.07 31.49 -37.85
CA SER A 97 -16.72 30.33 -37.26
C SER A 97 -16.05 29.05 -37.75
N PRO A 98 -15.40 28.27 -36.87
CA PRO A 98 -14.92 26.95 -37.24
C PRO A 98 -16.12 26.00 -37.40
N SER A 99 -15.99 24.99 -38.27
CA SER A 99 -17.06 24.03 -38.56
C SER A 99 -16.78 22.66 -37.95
N GLY A 100 -17.83 22.04 -37.41
CA GLY A 100 -17.81 20.71 -36.81
C GLY A 100 -17.62 19.56 -37.80
N PRO A 101 -17.61 18.31 -37.29
CA PRO A 101 -17.49 17.12 -38.11
C PRO A 101 -18.68 16.94 -39.07
N GLY A 102 -18.47 16.22 -40.17
CA GLY A 102 -19.49 15.96 -41.20
C GLY A 102 -19.09 16.43 -42.60
N TYR A 103 -20.07 16.47 -43.51
CA TYR A 103 -19.87 16.95 -44.88
C TYR A 103 -20.08 18.45 -44.97
N HIS A 104 -19.09 19.14 -45.54
CA HIS A 104 -19.13 20.59 -45.73
C HIS A 104 -18.78 20.94 -47.17
N ILE A 105 -19.33 22.07 -47.62
CA ILE A 105 -19.14 22.57 -48.98
C ILE A 105 -18.14 23.73 -48.95
N MET A 106 -17.05 23.58 -49.68
CA MET A 106 -16.05 24.62 -49.91
C MET A 106 -16.05 25.03 -51.39
N LEU A 107 -15.71 26.28 -51.68
CA LEU A 107 -15.54 26.75 -53.05
C LEU A 107 -14.13 26.38 -53.53
N PRO A 108 -13.98 25.52 -54.57
CA PRO A 108 -12.67 25.22 -55.12
C PRO A 108 -11.98 26.53 -55.55
N PHE A 109 -10.65 26.58 -55.40
CA PHE A 109 -9.76 27.72 -55.72
C PHE A 109 -9.82 28.95 -54.79
N ILE A 110 -10.98 29.29 -54.20
CA ILE A 110 -11.11 30.49 -53.36
C ILE A 110 -10.95 30.16 -51.88
N THR A 111 -11.48 29.02 -51.44
CA THR A 111 -11.47 28.60 -50.05
C THR A 111 -10.57 27.39 -49.85
N THR A 112 -9.75 27.44 -48.81
CA THR A 112 -8.95 26.30 -48.33
C THR A 112 -9.31 26.03 -46.88
N PHE A 113 -9.31 24.77 -46.46
CA PHE A 113 -9.56 24.41 -45.06
C PHE A 113 -8.32 23.77 -44.43
N ARG A 114 -8.23 23.87 -43.10
CA ARG A 114 -7.30 23.12 -42.27
C ARG A 114 -8.09 22.43 -41.17
N SER A 115 -7.91 21.13 -41.02
CA SER A 115 -8.48 20.35 -39.92
C SER A 115 -7.57 20.46 -38.71
N VAL A 116 -8.11 20.96 -37.61
CA VAL A 116 -7.45 21.00 -36.30
C VAL A 116 -8.10 19.96 -35.41
N GLN A 117 -7.32 19.05 -34.85
CA GLN A 117 -7.83 18.03 -33.97
C GLN A 117 -8.07 18.62 -32.57
N THR A 118 -9.19 18.26 -31.95
CA THR A 118 -9.60 18.74 -30.61
C THR A 118 -9.68 17.61 -29.58
N THR A 119 -9.41 16.38 -30.00
CA THR A 119 -9.31 15.20 -29.11
C THR A 119 -7.93 15.10 -28.48
N LEU A 120 -7.74 14.10 -27.62
CA LEU A 120 -6.43 13.77 -27.08
C LEU A 120 -5.47 13.43 -28.22
N GLN A 121 -4.39 14.19 -28.31
CA GLN A 121 -3.34 14.04 -29.30
C GLN A 121 -2.01 13.71 -28.63
N THR A 122 -1.09 13.13 -29.40
CA THR A 122 0.28 12.87 -28.96
C THR A 122 1.24 13.40 -30.00
N ASP A 123 1.94 14.46 -29.64
CA ASP A 123 2.95 15.08 -30.48
C ASP A 123 4.32 14.48 -30.16
N GLU A 124 5.07 14.12 -31.20
CA GLU A 124 6.42 13.57 -31.06
C GLU A 124 7.47 14.57 -31.52
N VAL A 125 8.42 14.89 -30.64
CA VAL A 125 9.64 15.63 -30.97
C VAL A 125 10.82 14.67 -30.94
N LYS A 126 11.63 14.67 -32.01
CA LYS A 126 12.74 13.73 -32.18
C LYS A 126 14.09 14.42 -32.28
N ASN A 127 15.12 13.75 -31.78
CA ASN A 127 16.53 14.18 -31.86
C ASN A 127 16.77 15.60 -31.34
N VAL A 128 16.32 15.90 -30.12
CA VAL A 128 16.52 17.21 -29.50
C VAL A 128 17.95 17.27 -28.93
N PRO A 129 18.82 18.18 -29.41
CA PRO A 129 20.15 18.35 -28.85
C PRO A 129 20.07 19.04 -27.48
N CYS A 130 20.87 18.56 -26.53
CA CYS A 130 21.01 19.13 -25.20
C CYS A 130 22.48 19.27 -24.80
N GLY A 131 22.91 20.46 -24.39
CA GLY A 131 24.25 20.69 -23.86
C GLY A 131 24.29 20.55 -22.34
N THR A 132 25.06 19.60 -21.82
CA THR A 132 25.26 19.43 -20.37
C THR A 132 26.25 20.47 -19.82
N SER A 133 26.23 20.72 -18.51
CA SER A 133 27.19 21.63 -17.85
C SER A 133 28.66 21.21 -18.04
N GLY A 134 28.91 19.91 -18.26
CA GLY A 134 30.22 19.35 -18.58
C GLY A 134 30.67 19.54 -20.03
N GLY A 135 29.91 20.26 -20.86
CA GLY A 135 30.24 20.54 -22.26
C GLY A 135 30.01 19.37 -23.22
N VAL A 136 29.42 18.26 -22.74
CA VAL A 136 29.05 17.12 -23.59
C VAL A 136 27.67 17.37 -24.20
N MET A 137 27.59 17.27 -25.52
CA MET A 137 26.33 17.30 -26.26
C MET A 137 25.68 15.91 -26.23
N ILE A 138 24.48 15.85 -25.67
CA ILE A 138 23.61 14.67 -25.66
C ILE A 138 22.39 14.90 -26.56
N TYR A 139 21.76 13.83 -27.01
CA TYR A 139 20.55 13.91 -27.83
C TYR A 139 19.41 13.15 -27.17
N ILE A 140 18.26 13.78 -27.03
CA ILE A 140 17.04 13.08 -26.64
C ILE A 140 16.35 12.55 -27.89
N ASP A 141 16.19 11.23 -27.93
CA ASP A 141 15.67 10.53 -29.10
C ASP A 141 14.23 10.90 -29.42
N ARG A 142 13.39 10.89 -28.39
CA ARG A 142 11.96 11.09 -28.49
C ARG A 142 11.39 11.72 -27.23
N ILE A 143 10.56 12.73 -27.44
CA ILE A 143 9.72 13.33 -26.42
C ILE A 143 8.28 13.25 -26.93
N GLU A 144 7.41 12.64 -26.15
CA GLU A 144 5.98 12.50 -26.43
C GLU A 144 5.21 13.47 -25.53
N VAL A 145 4.47 14.40 -26.12
CA VAL A 145 3.60 15.33 -25.40
C VAL A 145 2.17 15.01 -25.72
N VAL A 146 1.41 14.65 -24.69
CA VAL A 146 -0.03 14.40 -24.80
C VAL A 146 -0.77 15.70 -24.51
N ASN A 147 -1.42 16.26 -25.53
CA ASN A 147 -2.14 17.51 -25.44
C ASN A 147 -3.61 17.36 -25.86
N MET A 148 -4.42 18.33 -25.47
CA MET A 148 -5.82 18.45 -25.90
C MET A 148 -6.18 19.92 -26.03
N LEU A 149 -6.75 20.28 -27.17
CA LEU A 149 -7.21 21.62 -27.49
C LEU A 149 -8.75 21.73 -27.34
N ALA A 150 -9.20 22.64 -26.49
CA ALA A 150 -10.62 22.91 -26.31
C ALA A 150 -11.26 23.47 -27.61
N PRO A 151 -12.43 22.95 -28.06
CA PRO A 151 -13.06 23.38 -29.31
C PRO A 151 -13.38 24.89 -29.38
N CYS A 152 -13.68 25.51 -28.23
CA CYS A 152 -13.96 26.95 -28.15
C CYS A 152 -12.73 27.82 -28.40
N ALA A 153 -11.53 27.34 -28.12
CA ALA A 153 -10.28 28.11 -28.24
C ALA A 153 -9.60 27.95 -29.62
N VAL A 154 -10.09 27.04 -30.47
CA VAL A 154 -9.48 26.72 -31.77
C VAL A 154 -9.36 27.96 -32.66
N PHE A 155 -10.41 28.78 -32.73
CA PHE A 155 -10.39 29.97 -33.59
C PHE A 155 -9.30 30.98 -33.17
N ASP A 156 -9.19 31.26 -31.87
CA ASP A 156 -8.24 32.24 -31.36
C ASP A 156 -6.79 31.74 -31.47
N ILE A 157 -6.56 30.45 -31.20
CA ILE A 157 -5.23 29.84 -31.33
C ILE A 157 -4.78 29.83 -32.79
N VAL A 158 -5.64 29.43 -33.73
CA VAL A 158 -5.30 29.44 -35.16
C VAL A 158 -5.08 30.86 -35.68
N ARG A 159 -5.82 31.84 -35.16
CA ARG A 159 -5.63 33.25 -35.54
C ARG A 159 -4.28 33.80 -35.07
N ASN A 160 -3.86 33.48 -33.85
CA ASN A 160 -2.64 34.02 -33.25
C ASN A 160 -1.37 33.22 -33.62
N TYR A 161 -1.48 31.89 -33.75
CA TYR A 161 -0.36 30.97 -33.90
C TYR A 161 -0.43 30.08 -35.15
N THR A 162 -1.42 30.28 -36.03
CA THR A 162 -1.69 29.47 -37.24
C THR A 162 -2.17 28.04 -36.93
N ALA A 163 -2.48 27.27 -37.97
CA ALA A 163 -2.89 25.87 -37.81
C ALA A 163 -1.78 24.95 -37.26
N ASP A 164 -0.51 25.32 -37.45
CA ASP A 164 0.67 24.57 -36.98
C ASP A 164 1.15 25.09 -35.60
N TYR A 165 0.21 25.34 -34.68
CA TYR A 165 0.51 25.95 -33.39
C TYR A 165 1.43 25.08 -32.52
N ASP A 166 1.44 23.76 -32.71
CA ASP A 166 2.28 22.80 -31.96
C ASP A 166 3.78 23.11 -32.10
N LYS A 167 4.22 23.52 -33.30
CA LYS A 167 5.64 23.81 -33.56
C LYS A 167 6.12 25.00 -32.74
N THR A 168 5.29 26.05 -32.66
CA THR A 168 5.68 27.32 -32.02
C THR A 168 5.49 27.27 -30.51
N LEU A 169 4.36 26.74 -30.05
CA LEU A 169 4.00 26.71 -28.63
C LEU A 169 4.63 25.55 -27.86
N ILE A 170 4.75 24.38 -28.48
CA ILE A 170 5.23 23.16 -27.82
C ILE A 170 6.67 22.87 -28.23
N PHE A 171 6.96 22.67 -29.53
CA PHE A 171 8.28 22.15 -29.94
C PHE A 171 9.41 23.11 -29.65
N ASN A 172 9.26 24.38 -30.03
CA ASN A 172 10.27 25.40 -29.74
C ASN A 172 10.48 25.58 -28.24
N LYS A 173 9.41 25.48 -27.44
CA LYS A 173 9.49 25.64 -26.00
C LYS A 173 10.22 24.46 -25.34
N ILE A 174 9.96 23.23 -25.77
CA ILE A 174 10.70 22.03 -25.31
C ILE A 174 12.20 22.19 -25.53
N HIS A 175 12.61 22.64 -26.73
CA HIS A 175 14.03 22.83 -27.03
C HIS A 175 14.68 23.86 -26.10
N HIS A 176 13.97 24.93 -25.75
CA HIS A 176 14.47 25.96 -24.85
C HIS A 176 14.58 25.45 -23.40
N GLU A 177 13.50 24.89 -22.86
CA GLU A 177 13.44 24.42 -21.46
C GLU A 177 14.41 23.26 -21.21
N LEU A 178 14.50 22.32 -22.15
CA LEU A 178 15.40 21.19 -22.00
C LEU A 178 16.86 21.63 -22.01
N ASN A 179 17.24 22.53 -22.92
CA ASN A 179 18.60 23.08 -22.94
C ASN A 179 18.92 23.85 -21.66
N GLN A 180 17.96 24.59 -21.11
CA GLN A 180 18.13 25.26 -19.82
C GLN A 180 18.36 24.25 -18.69
N PHE A 181 17.57 23.18 -18.64
CA PHE A 181 17.72 22.10 -17.65
C PHE A 181 19.09 21.40 -17.77
N CYS A 182 19.50 20.97 -18.96
CA CYS A 182 20.78 20.30 -19.16
C CYS A 182 21.97 21.23 -18.87
N SER A 183 21.88 22.52 -19.21
CA SER A 183 22.99 23.45 -18.99
C SER A 183 23.34 23.62 -17.50
N ALA A 184 22.37 23.42 -16.61
CA ALA A 184 22.55 23.50 -15.17
C ALA A 184 23.05 22.19 -14.55
N HIS A 185 23.04 21.06 -15.26
CA HIS A 185 23.25 19.71 -14.70
C HIS A 185 24.32 18.94 -15.47
N THR A 186 25.02 18.05 -14.77
CA THR A 186 26.06 17.21 -15.38
C THR A 186 25.46 16.04 -16.18
N LEU A 187 26.26 15.41 -17.04
CA LEU A 187 25.84 14.22 -17.78
C LEU A 187 25.33 13.09 -16.87
N GLN A 188 26.02 12.86 -15.75
CA GLN A 188 25.66 11.82 -14.78
C GLN A 188 24.29 12.09 -14.15
N GLU A 189 24.07 13.34 -13.72
CA GLU A 189 22.82 13.75 -13.08
C GLU A 189 21.64 13.64 -14.04
N VAL A 190 21.77 14.16 -15.26
CA VAL A 190 20.69 14.11 -16.28
C VAL A 190 20.37 12.69 -16.72
N TYR A 191 21.37 11.80 -16.81
CA TYR A 191 21.18 10.43 -17.30
C TYR A 191 20.62 9.48 -16.23
N ILE A 192 20.98 9.67 -14.95
CA ILE A 192 20.67 8.73 -13.87
C ILE A 192 19.83 9.35 -12.76
N GLU A 193 20.31 10.44 -12.15
CA GLU A 193 19.78 10.90 -10.86
C GLU A 193 18.49 11.72 -11.00
N LEU A 194 18.40 12.55 -12.04
CA LEU A 194 17.34 13.54 -12.23
C LEU A 194 16.49 13.28 -13.48
N PHE A 195 16.68 12.15 -14.16
CA PHE A 195 15.95 11.80 -15.38
C PHE A 195 14.43 11.82 -15.16
N ASP A 196 13.96 11.22 -14.05
CA ASP A 196 12.54 11.14 -13.71
C ASP A 196 11.91 12.51 -13.42
N GLN A 197 12.71 13.52 -13.09
CA GLN A 197 12.22 14.88 -12.82
C GLN A 197 12.03 15.71 -14.09
N ILE A 198 12.65 15.30 -15.21
CA ILE A 198 12.57 16.03 -16.48
C ILE A 198 11.12 16.07 -16.97
N ASP A 199 10.40 14.95 -16.88
CA ASP A 199 9.01 14.82 -17.33
C ASP A 199 8.09 15.83 -16.61
N GLU A 200 8.16 15.88 -15.28
CA GLU A 200 7.33 16.77 -14.46
C GLU A 200 7.73 18.24 -14.62
N ASN A 201 9.03 18.54 -14.64
CA ASN A 201 9.50 19.91 -14.83
C ASN A 201 9.08 20.45 -16.20
N LEU A 202 9.21 19.65 -17.26
CA LEU A 202 8.82 20.03 -18.60
C LEU A 202 7.31 20.21 -18.73
N LYS A 203 6.52 19.30 -18.15
CA LYS A 203 5.06 19.42 -18.09
C LYS A 203 4.63 20.71 -17.40
N GLN A 204 5.20 21.03 -16.24
CA GLN A 204 4.87 22.23 -15.48
C GLN A 204 5.28 23.51 -16.22
N ALA A 205 6.48 23.54 -16.79
CA ALA A 205 6.99 24.68 -17.55
C ALA A 205 6.13 24.96 -18.79
N LEU A 206 5.79 23.91 -19.57
CA LEU A 206 4.92 24.06 -20.73
C LEU A 206 3.52 24.52 -20.33
N GLN A 207 2.90 23.90 -19.32
CA GLN A 207 1.54 24.27 -18.91
C GLN A 207 1.47 25.71 -18.38
N LYS A 208 2.48 26.15 -17.62
CA LYS A 208 2.57 27.52 -17.10
C LYS A 208 2.55 28.56 -18.22
N ASP A 209 3.30 28.30 -19.28
CA ASP A 209 3.40 29.19 -20.43
C ASP A 209 2.13 29.16 -21.29
N LEU A 210 1.53 27.99 -21.49
CA LEU A 210 0.28 27.83 -22.22
C LEU A 210 -0.90 28.51 -21.52
N ASN A 211 -0.93 28.54 -20.19
CA ASN A 211 -1.98 29.24 -19.44
C ASN A 211 -2.04 30.74 -19.76
N ILE A 212 -0.92 31.34 -20.15
CA ILE A 212 -0.82 32.78 -20.48
C ILE A 212 -0.98 32.98 -21.99
N MET A 213 -0.30 32.17 -22.80
CA MET A 213 -0.20 32.36 -24.25
C MET A 213 -1.39 31.81 -25.05
N ALA A 214 -1.94 30.68 -24.62
CA ALA A 214 -2.94 29.90 -25.37
C ALA A 214 -3.96 29.26 -24.41
N PRO A 215 -4.87 30.06 -23.81
CA PRO A 215 -5.89 29.52 -22.92
C PRO A 215 -6.79 28.56 -23.69
N GLY A 216 -6.91 27.33 -23.19
CA GLY A 216 -7.67 26.25 -23.82
C GLY A 216 -6.82 25.14 -24.46
N LEU A 217 -5.50 25.31 -24.55
CA LEU A 217 -4.57 24.22 -24.83
C LEU A 217 -4.05 23.64 -23.50
N THR A 218 -4.23 22.33 -23.32
CA THR A 218 -3.88 21.64 -22.06
C THR A 218 -2.94 20.47 -22.33
N ILE A 219 -1.92 20.33 -21.48
CA ILE A 219 -0.98 19.21 -21.52
C ILE A 219 -1.39 18.22 -20.43
N GLN A 220 -1.69 16.99 -20.86
CA GLN A 220 -2.11 15.91 -19.98
C GLN A 220 -0.89 15.20 -19.39
N ALA A 221 0.05 14.82 -20.26
CA ALA A 221 1.26 14.11 -19.88
C ALA A 221 2.42 14.44 -20.82
N VAL A 222 3.63 14.37 -20.30
CA VAL A 222 4.87 14.48 -21.06
C VAL A 222 5.69 13.25 -20.71
N ARG A 223 6.29 12.63 -21.74
CA ARG A 223 7.20 11.50 -21.56
C ARG A 223 8.47 11.74 -22.36
N VAL A 224 9.59 11.76 -21.67
CA VAL A 224 10.92 11.91 -22.25
C VAL A 224 11.60 10.53 -22.30
N THR A 225 12.29 10.25 -23.39
CA THR A 225 13.15 9.04 -23.49
C THR A 225 14.56 9.34 -22.99
N LYS A 226 15.28 8.29 -22.55
CA LYS A 226 16.65 8.45 -22.07
C LYS A 226 17.54 9.07 -23.15
N PRO A 227 18.45 10.00 -22.79
CA PRO A 227 19.31 10.64 -23.77
C PRO A 227 20.36 9.67 -24.32
N LYS A 228 20.64 9.77 -25.61
CA LYS A 228 21.76 9.08 -26.26
C LYS A 228 23.07 9.80 -25.97
N ILE A 229 24.01 9.05 -25.42
CA ILE A 229 25.40 9.47 -25.18
C ILE A 229 26.23 9.18 -26.44
N PRO A 230 27.07 10.12 -26.91
CA PRO A 230 27.96 9.88 -28.04
C PRO A 230 28.95 8.73 -27.75
N GLU A 231 29.23 7.90 -28.77
CA GLU A 231 30.01 6.67 -28.60
C GLU A 231 31.44 6.90 -28.08
N ALA A 232 32.01 8.08 -28.35
CA ALA A 232 33.34 8.46 -27.90
C ALA A 232 33.50 8.41 -26.37
N ILE A 233 32.44 8.75 -25.62
CA ILE A 233 32.48 8.82 -24.15
C ILE A 233 31.77 7.62 -23.51
N ARG A 234 30.88 6.94 -24.24
CA ARG A 234 30.07 5.82 -23.73
C ARG A 234 30.90 4.78 -22.98
N ARG A 235 32.00 4.31 -23.57
CA ARG A 235 32.89 3.31 -22.94
C ARG A 235 33.53 3.83 -21.65
N ASN A 236 33.97 5.09 -21.63
CA ASN A 236 34.60 5.68 -20.44
C ASN A 236 33.59 5.86 -19.31
N PHE A 237 32.35 6.22 -19.66
CA PHE A 237 31.26 6.36 -18.70
C PHE A 237 30.91 5.00 -18.07
N GLU A 238 30.76 3.95 -18.88
CA GLU A 238 30.51 2.59 -18.42
C GLU A 238 31.62 2.09 -17.47
N LEU A 239 32.89 2.34 -17.81
CA LEU A 239 34.03 1.98 -16.95
C LEU A 239 34.05 2.77 -15.64
N MET A 240 33.84 4.09 -15.70
CA MET A 240 33.80 4.95 -14.53
C MET A 240 32.67 4.55 -13.57
N GLU A 241 31.49 4.23 -14.10
CA GLU A 241 30.34 3.80 -13.30
C GLU A 241 30.58 2.43 -12.66
N ALA A 242 31.20 1.50 -13.38
CA ALA A 242 31.65 0.23 -12.82
C ALA A 242 32.66 0.42 -11.67
N GLU A 243 33.64 1.32 -11.84
CA GLU A 243 34.61 1.65 -10.78
C GLU A 243 33.97 2.35 -9.57
N LYS A 244 33.05 3.30 -9.78
CA LYS A 244 32.29 3.96 -8.71
C LYS A 244 31.49 2.93 -7.91
N THR A 245 30.86 1.97 -8.59
CA THR A 245 30.09 0.90 -7.98
C THR A 245 31.00 -0.03 -7.16
N LYS A 246 32.16 -0.43 -7.69
CA LYS A 246 33.16 -1.22 -6.94
C LYS A 246 33.63 -0.50 -5.67
N LEU A 247 33.88 0.80 -5.74
CA LEU A 247 34.30 1.60 -4.58
C LEU A 247 33.21 1.65 -3.51
N LEU A 248 31.95 1.87 -3.90
CA LEU A 248 30.81 1.86 -2.98
C LEU A 248 30.63 0.49 -2.31
N ILE A 249 30.76 -0.60 -3.07
CA ILE A 249 30.70 -1.97 -2.54
C ILE A 249 31.86 -2.22 -1.58
N ALA A 250 33.08 -1.82 -1.93
CA ALA A 250 34.25 -1.97 -1.06
C ALA A 250 34.06 -1.20 0.26
N ALA A 251 33.54 0.03 0.21
CA ALA A 251 33.25 0.84 1.39
C ALA A 251 32.15 0.22 2.27
N GLN A 252 31.08 -0.31 1.68
CA GLN A 252 30.05 -1.03 2.42
C GLN A 252 30.59 -2.32 3.03
N LYS A 253 31.39 -3.07 2.29
CA LYS A 253 32.04 -4.28 2.79
C LYS A 253 32.98 -4.00 3.96
N GLN A 254 33.74 -2.90 3.91
CA GLN A 254 34.57 -2.47 5.04
C GLN A 254 33.73 -2.22 6.29
N LYS A 255 32.57 -1.53 6.16
CA LYS A 255 31.64 -1.31 7.28
C LYS A 255 31.05 -2.61 7.82
N VAL A 256 30.71 -3.55 6.95
CA VAL A 256 30.21 -4.88 7.35
C VAL A 256 31.29 -5.63 8.12
N VAL A 257 32.52 -5.68 7.62
CA VAL A 257 33.65 -6.34 8.30
C VAL A 257 33.93 -5.71 9.66
N GLU A 258 33.88 -4.38 9.77
CA GLU A 258 34.03 -3.69 11.05
C GLU A 258 32.93 -4.09 12.04
N LYS A 259 31.67 -4.14 11.61
CA LYS A 259 30.53 -4.55 12.44
C LYS A 259 30.52 -6.03 12.78
N GLU A 260 30.99 -6.89 11.88
CA GLU A 260 31.18 -8.32 12.13
C GLU A 260 32.26 -8.53 13.18
N ALA A 261 33.40 -7.84 13.09
CA ALA A 261 34.46 -7.91 14.10
C ALA A 261 33.98 -7.41 15.47
N GLU A 262 33.19 -6.33 15.53
CA GLU A 262 32.53 -5.89 16.78
C GLU A 262 31.57 -6.94 17.33
N THR A 263 30.79 -7.58 16.45
CA THR A 263 29.82 -8.61 16.81
C THR A 263 30.51 -9.87 17.33
N GLU A 264 31.60 -10.28 16.70
CA GLU A 264 32.41 -11.43 17.11
C GLU A 264 33.05 -11.20 18.49
N ARG A 265 33.57 -9.99 18.75
CA ARG A 265 34.08 -9.61 20.08
C ARG A 265 33.00 -9.71 21.14
N LYS A 266 31.80 -9.17 20.88
CA LYS A 266 30.66 -9.27 21.82
C LYS A 266 30.23 -10.73 22.01
N LYS A 267 30.19 -11.53 20.95
CA LYS A 267 29.85 -12.94 21.01
C LYS A 267 30.85 -13.72 21.87
N ALA A 268 32.15 -13.45 21.73
CA ALA A 268 33.19 -14.08 22.55
C ALA A 268 33.04 -13.75 24.04
N VAL A 269 32.73 -12.48 24.38
CA VAL A 269 32.45 -12.06 25.76
C VAL A 269 31.21 -12.76 26.30
N ILE A 270 30.11 -12.77 25.54
CA ILE A 270 28.86 -13.45 25.93
C ILE A 270 29.08 -14.95 26.15
N GLU A 271 29.85 -15.61 25.28
CA GLU A 271 30.12 -17.04 25.44
C GLU A 271 31.01 -17.31 26.67
N ALA A 272 32.01 -16.46 26.94
CA ALA A 272 32.82 -16.56 28.14
C ALA A 272 31.99 -16.37 29.42
N GLU A 273 31.10 -15.37 29.45
CA GLU A 273 30.17 -15.13 30.56
C GLU A 273 29.20 -16.29 30.76
N LYS A 274 28.65 -16.83 29.67
CA LYS A 274 27.78 -18.02 29.71
C LYS A 274 28.50 -19.22 30.31
N ILE A 275 29.74 -19.50 29.90
CA ILE A 275 30.53 -20.60 30.47
C ILE A 275 30.78 -20.37 31.97
N ALA A 276 31.10 -19.13 32.37
CA ALA A 276 31.29 -18.79 33.78
C ALA A 276 29.99 -18.98 34.61
N GLN A 277 28.83 -18.59 34.08
CA GLN A 277 27.54 -18.80 34.72
C GLN A 277 27.19 -20.30 34.83
N VAL A 278 27.40 -21.07 33.78
CA VAL A 278 27.18 -22.52 33.78
C VAL A 278 28.11 -23.21 34.80
N ALA A 279 29.38 -22.80 34.88
CA ALA A 279 30.31 -23.30 35.88
C ALA A 279 29.84 -22.99 37.31
N LYS A 280 29.33 -21.77 37.55
CA LYS A 280 28.75 -21.38 38.86
C LYS A 280 27.55 -22.24 39.23
N ILE A 281 26.62 -22.47 38.30
CA ILE A 281 25.45 -23.32 38.53
C ILE A 281 25.89 -24.76 38.86
N ARG A 282 26.80 -25.33 38.07
CA ARG A 282 27.35 -26.68 38.33
C ARG A 282 28.06 -26.76 39.68
N PHE A 283 28.77 -25.71 40.07
CA PHE A 283 29.40 -25.64 41.39
C PHE A 283 28.36 -25.62 42.51
N GLN A 284 27.32 -24.78 42.37
CA GLN A 284 26.21 -24.73 43.33
C GLN A 284 25.47 -26.06 43.45
N GLN A 285 25.24 -26.75 42.32
CA GLN A 285 24.66 -28.10 42.32
C GLN A 285 25.52 -29.07 43.12
N LYS A 286 26.84 -29.10 42.91
CA LYS A 286 27.75 -29.97 43.68
C LYS A 286 27.79 -29.64 45.17
N VAL A 287 27.75 -28.36 45.54
CA VAL A 287 27.69 -27.96 46.97
C VAL A 287 26.37 -28.45 47.58
N MET A 288 25.26 -28.25 46.88
CA MET A 288 23.94 -28.72 47.32
C MET A 288 23.88 -30.25 47.44
N GLU A 289 24.48 -31.00 46.51
CA GLU A 289 24.62 -32.46 46.59
C GLU A 289 25.41 -32.87 47.84
N LYS A 290 26.54 -32.22 48.14
CA LYS A 290 27.33 -32.54 49.33
C LYS A 290 26.64 -32.16 50.63
N GLU A 291 25.89 -31.05 50.66
CA GLU A 291 25.08 -30.69 51.82
C GLU A 291 23.89 -31.63 52.03
N THR A 292 23.26 -32.09 50.95
CA THR A 292 22.17 -33.07 51.03
C THR A 292 22.68 -34.44 51.49
N GLU A 293 23.84 -34.90 51.00
CA GLU A 293 24.54 -36.08 51.52
C GLU A 293 24.82 -35.94 53.03
N LYS A 294 25.34 -34.79 53.47
CA LYS A 294 25.59 -34.53 54.90
C LYS A 294 24.30 -34.60 55.72
N ARG A 295 23.21 -33.96 55.26
CA ARG A 295 21.91 -34.02 55.95
C ARG A 295 21.34 -35.43 56.02
N ILE A 296 21.51 -36.24 54.96
CA ILE A 296 21.06 -37.65 54.97
C ILE A 296 21.81 -38.41 56.07
N SER A 297 23.14 -38.26 56.16
CA SER A 297 23.95 -38.87 57.23
C SER A 297 23.50 -38.43 58.63
N GLU A 298 23.25 -37.13 58.84
CA GLU A 298 22.77 -36.60 60.13
C GLU A 298 21.38 -37.17 60.50
N ILE A 299 20.49 -37.34 59.52
CA ILE A 299 19.17 -37.95 59.72
C ILE A 299 19.31 -39.45 60.03
N GLU A 300 20.19 -40.17 59.33
CA GLU A 300 20.44 -41.59 59.57
C GLU A 300 21.01 -41.82 60.99
N ASP A 301 21.96 -40.99 61.42
CA ASP A 301 22.52 -41.03 62.78
C ASP A 301 21.44 -40.71 63.84
N ALA A 302 20.63 -39.68 63.61
CA ALA A 302 19.53 -39.33 64.50
C ALA A 302 18.44 -40.43 64.55
N ALA A 303 18.13 -41.04 63.40
CA ALA A 303 17.19 -42.15 63.30
C ALA A 303 17.73 -43.40 64.01
N PHE A 304 19.03 -43.68 63.90
CA PHE A 304 19.69 -44.78 64.60
C PHE A 304 19.64 -44.57 66.12
N LEU A 305 20.02 -43.37 66.59
CA LEU A 305 19.92 -43.00 68.01
C LEU A 305 18.49 -43.09 68.54
N ALA A 306 17.51 -42.57 67.79
CA ALA A 306 16.10 -42.65 68.16
C ALA A 306 15.61 -44.11 68.21
N ARG A 307 16.07 -44.97 67.29
CA ARG A 307 15.74 -46.40 67.26
C ARG A 307 16.32 -47.15 68.46
N GLU A 308 17.60 -46.95 68.77
CA GLU A 308 18.25 -47.56 69.93
C GLU A 308 17.61 -47.07 71.24
N LYS A 309 17.31 -45.77 71.35
CA LYS A 309 16.59 -45.21 72.51
C LYS A 309 15.19 -45.80 72.65
N ALA A 310 14.41 -45.88 71.57
CA ALA A 310 13.08 -46.48 71.62
C ALA A 310 13.11 -47.96 72.02
N LYS A 311 14.15 -48.70 71.59
CA LYS A 311 14.35 -50.10 72.01
C LYS A 311 14.69 -50.20 73.49
N ALA A 312 15.61 -49.36 73.98
CA ALA A 312 15.96 -49.29 75.40
C ALA A 312 14.77 -48.87 76.29
N ASP A 313 13.98 -47.88 75.85
CA ASP A 313 12.77 -47.42 76.53
C ASP A 313 11.68 -48.52 76.55
N ALA A 314 11.54 -49.28 75.46
CA ALA A 314 10.63 -50.43 75.39
C ALA A 314 11.05 -51.56 76.33
N GLU A 315 12.34 -51.88 76.40
CA GLU A 315 12.89 -52.87 77.34
C GLU A 315 12.71 -52.41 78.80
N TYR A 316 12.96 -51.13 79.10
CA TYR A 316 12.70 -50.54 80.43
C TYR A 316 11.22 -50.62 80.80
N TYR A 317 10.31 -50.24 79.89
CA TYR A 317 8.87 -50.29 80.15
C TYR A 317 8.37 -51.73 80.33
N ALA A 318 8.87 -52.68 79.54
CA ALA A 318 8.59 -54.10 79.72
C ALA A 318 9.06 -54.58 81.10
N ALA A 319 10.32 -54.32 81.47
CA ALA A 319 10.87 -54.69 82.77
C ALA A 319 10.11 -54.05 83.94
N HIS A 320 9.76 -52.76 83.82
CA HIS A 320 8.96 -52.03 84.81
C HIS A 320 7.55 -52.64 84.92
N LYS A 321 6.89 -52.96 83.80
CA LYS A 321 5.57 -53.62 83.81
C LYS A 321 5.63 -54.99 84.47
N TYR A 322 6.62 -55.83 84.14
CA TYR A 322 6.86 -57.11 84.82
C TYR A 322 7.10 -56.92 86.33
N ALA A 323 7.88 -55.92 86.74
CA ALA A 323 8.13 -55.62 88.15
C ALA A 323 6.87 -55.11 88.89
N THR A 324 6.03 -54.31 88.25
CA THR A 324 4.73 -53.88 88.80
C THR A 324 3.70 -55.00 88.85
N SER A 325 3.66 -55.90 87.86
CA SER A 325 2.79 -57.10 87.87
C SER A 325 3.16 -58.08 88.98
N ASN A 326 4.43 -58.17 89.36
CA ASN A 326 4.88 -59.03 90.47
C ASN A 326 4.69 -58.41 91.87
N LYS A 327 4.31 -57.12 91.98
CA LYS A 327 4.16 -56.42 93.27
C LYS A 327 2.72 -56.03 93.64
N GLY A 328 1.72 -56.45 92.88
CA GLY A 328 0.33 -56.17 93.22
C GLY A 328 -0.66 -56.95 92.35
N ALA A 329 -1.04 -58.13 92.84
CA ALA A 329 -2.29 -58.77 92.46
C ALA A 329 -3.43 -58.00 93.13
N ASP A 330 -3.96 -56.98 92.47
CA ASP A 330 -5.24 -56.38 92.83
C ASP A 330 -5.98 -55.85 91.59
N ILE A 331 -6.97 -56.65 91.20
CA ILE A 331 -8.34 -56.29 90.82
C ILE A 331 -8.54 -54.95 90.08
N SER A 332 -9.01 -55.10 88.83
CA SER A 332 -9.90 -54.17 88.10
C SER A 332 -9.39 -52.75 87.80
N GLY A 333 -9.19 -52.46 86.51
CA GLY A 333 -8.94 -51.08 86.06
C GLY A 333 -8.52 -50.92 84.60
N TYR A 334 -8.29 -52.01 83.87
CA TYR A 334 -7.97 -51.99 82.44
C TYR A 334 -9.24 -51.93 81.58
N LEU A 335 -10.07 -50.88 81.72
CA LEU A 335 -11.16 -50.58 80.75
C LEU A 335 -11.92 -49.27 81.05
N VAL A 336 -11.20 -48.15 81.21
CA VAL A 336 -11.84 -46.82 81.16
C VAL A 336 -11.08 -45.95 80.16
N GLY A 337 -11.66 -45.79 78.98
CA GLY A 337 -11.22 -44.85 77.94
C GLY A 337 -11.24 -43.41 78.45
N ARG A 338 -10.28 -42.61 77.99
CA ARG A 338 -10.14 -41.21 78.37
C ARG A 338 -11.07 -40.37 77.51
N ASN A 339 -12.25 -40.06 78.01
CA ASN A 339 -13.16 -39.15 77.32
C ASN A 339 -12.69 -37.69 77.46
N ASN A 340 -12.88 -36.86 76.42
CA ASN A 340 -12.83 -35.41 76.56
C ASN A 340 -14.11 -34.87 77.25
N ALA A 341 -14.15 -33.56 77.53
CA ALA A 341 -15.26 -32.90 78.23
C ALA A 341 -16.63 -33.02 77.55
N ASN A 342 -16.70 -33.55 76.32
CA ASN A 342 -17.94 -33.84 75.59
C ASN A 342 -18.29 -35.34 75.57
N GLY A 343 -17.61 -36.17 76.36
CA GLY A 343 -17.89 -37.60 76.48
C GLY A 343 -17.33 -38.46 75.35
N VAL A 344 -16.39 -37.96 74.55
CA VAL A 344 -15.80 -38.68 73.40
C VAL A 344 -14.45 -39.29 73.78
N ASP A 345 -14.30 -40.61 73.61
CA ASP A 345 -13.09 -41.39 73.95
C ASP A 345 -11.91 -41.02 73.03
N LEU A 346 -10.89 -40.38 73.61
CA LEU A 346 -9.73 -39.83 72.90
C LEU A 346 -8.64 -40.85 72.57
N ASN A 347 -8.79 -42.14 72.92
CA ASN A 347 -7.79 -43.16 72.61
C ASN A 347 -8.26 -44.22 71.59
N ARG A 348 -9.29 -43.90 70.79
CA ARG A 348 -9.69 -44.59 69.55
C ARG A 348 -9.91 -43.54 68.46
N ASN A 349 -8.89 -43.24 67.66
CA ASN A 349 -9.14 -42.64 66.36
C ASN A 349 -9.82 -43.71 65.50
N PHE A 350 -11.11 -43.52 65.26
CA PHE A 350 -12.13 -44.38 64.63
C PHE A 350 -13.01 -45.22 65.59
N PRO A 351 -14.33 -44.97 65.62
CA PRO A 351 -15.30 -45.90 66.20
C PRO A 351 -15.30 -47.24 65.43
N ASP A 352 -15.13 -48.33 66.20
CA ASP A 352 -15.57 -49.73 66.00
C ASP A 352 -15.54 -50.47 64.66
N LEU A 353 -14.87 -50.01 63.60
CA LEU A 353 -14.77 -50.88 62.42
C LEU A 353 -14.06 -52.21 62.73
N ASN A 354 -13.06 -52.20 63.63
CA ASN A 354 -12.36 -53.43 64.03
C ASN A 354 -13.27 -54.43 64.76
N THR A 355 -14.25 -54.01 65.56
CA THR A 355 -15.14 -54.94 66.27
C THR A 355 -16.06 -55.67 65.30
N TYR A 356 -16.59 -54.97 64.30
CA TYR A 356 -17.44 -55.56 63.26
C TYR A 356 -16.62 -56.44 62.30
N VAL A 357 -15.39 -56.01 61.96
CA VAL A 357 -14.43 -56.83 61.20
C VAL A 357 -14.11 -58.11 61.97
N TYR A 358 -13.70 -58.06 63.24
CA TYR A 358 -13.39 -59.27 64.03
C TYR A 358 -14.62 -60.16 64.28
N TYR A 359 -15.81 -59.58 64.46
CA TYR A 359 -17.06 -60.34 64.60
C TYR A 359 -17.39 -61.10 63.30
N ASN A 360 -17.29 -60.43 62.15
CA ASN A 360 -17.54 -61.01 60.85
C ASN A 360 -16.45 -62.00 60.42
N GLU A 361 -15.19 -61.76 60.76
CA GLU A 361 -14.08 -62.70 60.55
C GLU A 361 -14.27 -63.99 61.36
N LYS A 362 -14.88 -63.90 62.56
CA LYS A 362 -15.19 -65.06 63.41
C LYS A 362 -16.49 -65.80 63.04
N HIS A 363 -17.49 -65.11 62.49
CA HIS A 363 -18.81 -65.70 62.17
C HIS A 363 -19.14 -65.74 60.65
N GLY A 364 -18.18 -65.40 59.78
CA GLY A 364 -18.29 -65.55 58.32
C GLY A 364 -19.04 -64.42 57.59
N GLY A 365 -18.92 -63.17 58.02
CA GLY A 365 -19.52 -61.99 57.36
C GLY A 365 -18.53 -61.19 56.48
N PRO A 366 -18.97 -60.11 55.80
CA PRO A 366 -18.11 -59.26 54.96
C PRO A 366 -17.18 -58.36 55.80
N ASN A 367 -15.89 -58.28 55.42
CA ASN A 367 -14.84 -57.60 56.20
C ASN A 367 -14.27 -56.33 55.51
N HIS A 368 -14.84 -55.89 54.39
CA HIS A 368 -14.39 -54.75 53.61
C HIS A 368 -15.59 -53.88 53.18
N HIS A 369 -15.38 -52.56 53.10
CA HIS A 369 -16.40 -51.53 52.82
C HIS A 369 -17.54 -51.45 53.85
N LEU A 370 -17.18 -51.24 55.12
CA LEU A 370 -18.16 -50.99 56.18
C LEU A 370 -18.67 -49.54 56.11
N PRO A 371 -19.99 -49.30 56.14
CA PRO A 371 -20.55 -47.95 56.12
C PRO A 371 -20.23 -47.21 57.42
N LEU A 372 -19.85 -45.94 57.32
CA LEU A 372 -19.64 -45.07 58.47
C LEU A 372 -20.98 -44.56 59.03
N PRO A 373 -21.11 -44.36 60.35
CA PRO A 373 -22.30 -43.74 60.94
C PRO A 373 -22.48 -42.29 60.46
N ASP A 374 -23.71 -41.83 60.27
CA ASP A 374 -24.01 -40.49 59.71
C ASP A 374 -23.43 -39.32 60.51
N ASN A 375 -23.15 -39.51 61.80
CA ASN A 375 -22.59 -38.49 62.71
C ASN A 375 -21.06 -38.55 62.85
N TRP A 376 -20.34 -39.23 61.96
CA TRP A 376 -18.88 -39.39 62.06
C TRP A 376 -18.09 -38.06 61.96
N LYS A 377 -18.62 -37.08 61.23
CA LYS A 377 -17.95 -35.79 60.99
C LYS A 377 -17.80 -34.91 62.24
N SER A 378 -18.65 -35.08 63.25
CA SER A 378 -18.58 -34.31 64.49
C SER A 378 -17.62 -34.91 65.53
N GLN A 379 -16.95 -36.03 65.21
CA GLN A 379 -16.08 -36.78 66.13
C GLN A 379 -14.58 -36.57 65.86
N VAL A 380 -14.21 -35.83 64.81
CA VAL A 380 -12.82 -35.54 64.43
C VAL A 380 -12.53 -34.04 64.51
N GLY A 381 -11.34 -33.66 65.01
CA GLY A 381 -10.93 -32.25 65.10
C GLY A 381 -10.56 -31.64 63.75
N ASP A 382 -10.69 -30.32 63.62
CA ASP A 382 -10.60 -29.55 62.36
C ASP A 382 -9.23 -29.61 61.64
N GLU A 383 -8.20 -30.23 62.22
CA GLU A 383 -6.84 -30.25 61.68
C GLU A 383 -6.58 -31.30 60.59
N MET A 384 -7.58 -32.09 60.20
CA MET A 384 -7.47 -33.06 59.09
C MET A 384 -8.23 -32.62 57.82
N PHE A 385 -8.47 -31.32 57.67
CA PHE A 385 -9.01 -30.74 56.42
C PHE A 385 -7.87 -30.36 55.47
N MET A 386 -8.01 -30.75 54.20
CA MET A 386 -7.12 -30.38 53.09
C MET A 386 -6.72 -28.90 53.18
N PRO A 387 -5.43 -28.55 53.04
CA PRO A 387 -4.99 -27.16 53.16
C PRO A 387 -5.77 -26.25 52.20
N LYS A 388 -6.21 -25.08 52.69
CA LYS A 388 -7.00 -24.10 51.92
C LYS A 388 -6.39 -23.76 50.55
N TRP A 389 -5.06 -23.87 50.41
CA TRP A 389 -4.36 -23.65 49.13
C TRP A 389 -4.70 -24.66 48.04
N VAL A 390 -5.11 -25.89 48.38
CA VAL A 390 -5.47 -26.91 47.38
C VAL A 390 -6.80 -26.57 46.70
N ASN A 391 -7.78 -26.04 47.44
CA ASN A 391 -9.04 -25.56 46.86
C ASN A 391 -8.82 -24.32 45.99
N GLN A 392 -7.92 -23.42 46.41
CA GLN A 392 -7.53 -22.24 45.63
C GLN A 392 -6.88 -22.63 44.30
N LEU A 393 -6.02 -23.66 44.30
CA LEU A 393 -5.36 -24.20 43.10
C LEU A 393 -6.37 -24.83 42.14
N LEU A 394 -7.38 -25.53 42.67
CA LEU A 394 -8.42 -26.19 41.87
C LEU A 394 -9.31 -25.17 41.15
N GLU A 395 -9.71 -24.09 41.84
CA GLU A 395 -10.46 -22.99 41.22
C GLU A 395 -9.64 -22.26 40.15
N TRP A 396 -8.35 -22.05 40.39
CA TRP A 396 -7.46 -21.41 39.41
C TRP A 396 -7.28 -22.25 38.14
N LEU A 397 -7.12 -23.58 38.28
CA LEU A 397 -7.04 -24.50 37.13
C LEU A 397 -8.35 -24.58 36.34
N LEU A 398 -9.49 -24.55 37.02
CA LEU A 398 -10.80 -24.51 36.36
C LEU A 398 -11.01 -23.20 35.59
N ALA A 399 -10.58 -22.06 36.13
CA ALA A 399 -10.67 -20.74 35.50
C ALA A 399 -9.79 -20.59 34.24
N ILE A 400 -8.62 -21.22 34.21
CA ILE A 400 -7.76 -21.27 33.01
C ILE A 400 -8.43 -22.10 31.92
N SER A 401 -9.04 -23.23 32.27
CA SER A 401 -9.70 -24.12 31.31
C SER A 401 -10.93 -23.48 30.63
N THR A 402 -11.67 -22.62 31.34
CA THR A 402 -12.84 -21.91 30.82
C THR A 402 -12.43 -20.72 29.95
N SER A 403 -11.36 -20.01 30.32
CA SER A 403 -10.79 -18.92 29.50
C SER A 403 -10.24 -19.40 28.15
N ILE A 404 -9.57 -20.57 28.13
CA ILE A 404 -9.06 -21.18 26.89
C ILE A 404 -10.21 -21.61 25.96
N LYS A 405 -11.34 -22.09 26.52
CA LYS A 405 -12.53 -22.43 25.74
C LYS A 405 -13.24 -21.20 25.16
N GLN A 406 -13.32 -20.08 25.89
CA GLN A 406 -13.93 -18.84 25.39
C GLN A 406 -13.09 -18.15 24.31
N ALA A 407 -11.75 -18.21 24.39
CA ALA A 407 -10.87 -17.68 23.35
C ALA A 407 -11.00 -18.44 22.01
N ARG A 408 -11.30 -19.75 22.05
CA ARG A 408 -11.49 -20.59 20.86
C ARG A 408 -12.84 -20.37 20.15
N ILE A 409 -13.84 -19.78 20.82
CA ILE A 409 -15.20 -19.61 20.28
C ILE A 409 -15.41 -18.23 19.62
N LYS A 410 -14.59 -17.21 19.94
CA LYS A 410 -14.78 -15.83 19.43
C LYS A 410 -14.15 -15.52 18.06
N HIS A 411 -13.48 -16.47 17.41
CA HIS A 411 -12.95 -16.29 16.05
C HIS A 411 -13.20 -17.52 15.16
N PRO A 412 -14.32 -17.60 14.43
CA PRO A 412 -14.44 -18.49 13.29
C PRO A 412 -13.83 -17.80 12.05
N LEU A 413 -12.74 -18.38 11.55
CA LEU A 413 -12.21 -18.27 10.18
C LEU A 413 -12.16 -16.86 9.56
N ASN A 414 -10.97 -16.22 9.62
CA ASN A 414 -10.31 -15.74 8.42
C ASN A 414 -8.80 -15.70 8.67
N SER A 415 -8.07 -16.15 7.66
CA SER A 415 -6.62 -16.40 7.62
C SER A 415 -5.78 -15.31 8.28
N VAL A 416 -5.21 -15.61 9.45
CA VAL A 416 -4.04 -14.93 9.99
C VAL A 416 -2.96 -15.98 10.17
N LEU A 417 -1.97 -15.91 9.28
CA LEU A 417 -0.74 -16.68 9.32
C LEU A 417 0.05 -16.21 10.56
N ILE A 418 -0.06 -16.92 11.67
CA ILE A 418 0.86 -16.75 12.80
C ILE A 418 2.08 -17.60 12.49
N CYS A 419 3.15 -16.96 12.01
CA CYS A 419 4.49 -17.53 12.02
C CYS A 419 4.89 -17.77 13.49
N VAL A 420 4.75 -19.02 13.94
CA VAL A 420 5.43 -19.49 15.15
C VAL A 420 6.85 -19.83 14.74
N GLU A 421 7.77 -18.99 15.18
CA GLU A 421 9.20 -19.19 15.04
C GLU A 421 9.62 -20.51 15.71
N ARG A 422 10.32 -21.32 14.92
CA ARG A 422 10.70 -22.69 15.20
C ARG A 422 11.75 -22.72 16.32
N GLN A 423 11.35 -23.12 17.53
CA GLN A 423 12.31 -23.61 18.53
C GLN A 423 12.08 -25.10 18.76
N GLU A 424 13.14 -25.86 18.47
CA GLU A 424 13.25 -27.29 18.77
C GLU A 424 13.21 -27.53 20.27
N LEU A 425 12.29 -28.37 20.73
CA LEU A 425 12.46 -29.11 21.97
C LEU A 425 11.77 -30.46 21.86
N TYR A 426 12.60 -31.50 21.73
CA TYR A 426 12.23 -32.89 21.92
C TYR A 426 11.83 -33.13 23.38
N LEU A 427 10.60 -33.57 23.61
CA LEU A 427 10.25 -34.51 24.68
C LEU A 427 8.87 -35.13 24.37
N PRO A 428 8.74 -36.48 24.36
CA PRO A 428 7.50 -37.13 23.99
C PRO A 428 6.57 -37.18 25.20
N LEU A 429 5.39 -36.57 25.10
CA LEU A 429 4.26 -36.92 25.97
C LEU A 429 3.21 -37.64 25.13
N PHE A 430 3.09 -38.93 25.41
CA PHE A 430 1.98 -39.78 25.01
C PHE A 430 0.67 -39.15 25.48
N VAL A 431 -0.26 -38.86 24.57
CA VAL A 431 -1.69 -38.76 24.87
C VAL A 431 -2.46 -39.53 23.81
N PHE A 432 -3.09 -40.61 24.28
CA PHE A 432 -4.12 -41.37 23.60
C PHE A 432 -5.32 -40.48 23.26
N THR A 433 -5.75 -40.47 21.99
CA THR A 433 -7.16 -40.22 21.66
C THR A 433 -7.61 -41.14 20.54
N LEU A 434 -8.68 -41.87 20.84
CA LEU A 434 -9.40 -42.83 20.03
C LEU A 434 -9.86 -42.25 18.69
N SER A 435 -9.66 -43.02 17.62
CA SER A 435 -10.38 -42.88 16.35
C SER A 435 -11.79 -43.46 16.50
N PRO A 436 -12.77 -42.90 15.76
CA PRO A 436 -13.47 -43.78 14.83
C PRO A 436 -13.64 -43.18 13.43
N SER A 437 -13.29 -44.04 12.46
CA SER A 437 -13.94 -44.33 11.17
C SER A 437 -14.25 -43.24 10.14
N LYS A 438 -13.57 -43.40 8.98
CA LYS A 438 -14.05 -43.44 7.58
C LYS A 438 -14.79 -42.23 7.01
N GLU A 439 -14.18 -41.56 6.02
CA GLU A 439 -14.67 -41.53 4.62
C GLU A 439 -13.69 -40.84 3.65
N ALA A 440 -13.49 -41.49 2.49
CA ALA A 440 -13.19 -41.01 1.12
C ALA A 440 -11.96 -40.08 0.80
N LEU A 441 -11.06 -40.66 0.00
CA LEU A 441 -10.14 -40.06 -1.01
C LEU A 441 -10.91 -39.31 -2.14
N PRO A 442 -10.30 -38.55 -3.10
CA PRO A 442 -8.93 -38.69 -3.63
C PRO A 442 -8.13 -37.41 -4.00
N GLU A 443 -6.92 -37.70 -4.50
CA GLU A 443 -5.81 -36.95 -5.09
C GLU A 443 -6.12 -35.78 -6.04
N HIS A 444 -5.31 -34.71 -5.98
CA HIS A 444 -4.39 -34.21 -7.04
C HIS A 444 -3.97 -32.73 -6.83
N MET A 445 -2.81 -32.41 -7.40
CA MET A 445 -2.25 -31.08 -7.73
C MET A 445 -1.21 -30.43 -6.78
N LEU A 446 0.05 -30.68 -7.17
CA LEU A 446 1.16 -29.71 -7.26
C LEU A 446 0.71 -28.25 -7.37
N PHE A 447 1.33 -27.33 -6.61
CA PHE A 447 1.82 -26.06 -7.14
C PHE A 447 2.99 -25.50 -6.30
N ASP A 448 4.01 -25.13 -7.05
CA ASP A 448 5.23 -24.38 -6.73
C ASP A 448 4.90 -22.88 -6.59
N VAL A 449 5.41 -22.19 -5.56
CA VAL A 449 5.41 -20.70 -5.53
C VAL A 449 6.64 -20.17 -4.80
N SER A 450 7.47 -19.51 -5.62
CA SER A 450 8.57 -18.60 -5.35
C SER A 450 8.22 -17.43 -4.41
N GLY A 451 9.23 -16.97 -3.67
CA GLY A 451 9.14 -15.92 -2.66
C GLY A 451 8.68 -14.53 -3.12
N SER A 452 8.28 -13.73 -2.14
CA SER A 452 8.17 -12.27 -2.24
C SER A 452 8.37 -11.65 -0.85
N GLU A 453 9.30 -10.71 -0.78
CA GLU A 453 9.63 -9.89 0.39
C GLU A 453 8.47 -8.93 0.74
N VAL A 454 8.23 -8.70 2.04
CA VAL A 454 7.35 -7.60 2.51
C VAL A 454 8.11 -6.73 3.51
N LYS A 455 8.24 -5.45 3.15
CA LYS A 455 8.79 -4.36 3.96
C LYS A 455 7.78 -3.95 5.04
N ALA A 456 8.23 -3.85 6.30
CA ALA A 456 7.43 -3.38 7.43
C ALA A 456 7.54 -1.85 7.60
N VAL A 457 6.39 -1.18 7.76
CA VAL A 457 6.26 0.22 8.17
C VAL A 457 5.66 0.25 9.58
N ILE A 458 6.35 0.87 10.53
CA ILE A 458 5.95 1.01 11.93
C ILE A 458 5.17 2.32 12.10
N ILE A 459 3.96 2.27 12.65
CA ILE A 459 3.22 3.42 13.17
C ILE A 459 2.91 3.16 14.66
N PRO A 460 3.26 4.06 15.59
CA PRO A 460 2.93 3.91 17.00
C PRO A 460 1.55 4.50 17.29
N LEU A 461 0.70 3.78 18.02
CA LEU A 461 -0.52 4.37 18.59
C LEU A 461 -0.43 4.42 20.11
N CYS A 462 -0.75 5.63 20.56
CA CYS A 462 -0.56 6.21 21.87
C CYS A 462 -1.62 5.74 22.87
N SER A 463 -1.18 5.65 24.11
CA SER A 463 -1.91 5.34 25.34
C SER A 463 -2.82 6.46 25.84
N THR A 464 -4.05 6.15 26.26
CA THR A 464 -4.80 6.89 27.30
C THR A 464 -5.88 6.02 27.99
N LEU A 465 -5.55 5.54 29.22
CA LEU A 465 -6.33 5.59 30.50
C LEU A 465 -7.70 4.86 30.67
N PRO A 466 -8.21 4.59 31.91
CA PRO A 466 -7.55 4.30 33.20
C PRO A 466 -8.27 3.30 34.17
N PHE A 467 -7.67 3.08 35.36
CA PHE A 467 -8.25 2.70 36.67
C PHE A 467 -8.89 1.30 36.89
N TYR A 468 -8.25 0.46 37.70
CA TYR A 468 -8.65 0.29 39.12
C TYR A 468 -7.50 -0.31 39.96
N LYS A 469 -7.40 0.19 41.19
CA LYS A 469 -6.34 0.01 42.18
C LYS A 469 -7.00 -0.65 43.40
N MET A 470 -6.44 -1.73 43.94
CA MET A 470 -6.18 -1.89 45.39
C MET A 470 -5.70 -3.31 45.76
N LEU A 471 -4.54 -3.32 46.43
CA LEU A 471 -4.17 -4.11 47.63
C LEU A 471 -4.22 -5.64 47.50
N THR A 472 -3.15 -6.40 47.69
CA THR A 472 -1.96 -6.29 48.58
C THR A 472 -0.77 -6.98 47.95
#